data_AF-A0A1C5XE35-F1
#
_entry.id   AF-A0A1C5XE35-F1
#
_cell.length_a   1.000
_cell.length_b   1.000
_cell.length_c   1.000
_cell.angle_alpha   90.00
_cell.angle_beta   90.00
_cell.angle_gamma   90.00
#
_symmetry.space_group_name_H-M   'P 1'
#
loop_
_entity.id
_entity.type
_entity.pdbx_description
1 polymer ?
#
loop_
_entity_poly.entity_id
_entity_poly.type
_entity_poly.pdbx_seq_one_letter_code
_entity_poly.pdbx_strand_id
1 'polypeptide(L)'
;MKYFKECQYIWKNYVPAKGQSNVLQGEMLRQIEKLRYEAQNNGNRNWDEDFEYFCDFLTRALCSSDALSRQEKAQVQDALHKMKAAGQTALRYNSGQITDEELETKYHGELACTQDELYDLVNDAIGAFYVKNPTPIPYHPNPSIHR
;
A
#
# COMPACT_ATOMS: atom_id res chain seq x y z
N MET A 1 0.97 -2.46 15.31
CA MET A 1 0.41 -3.61 14.55
C MET A 1 -0.13 -4.75 15.43
N LYS A 2 -1.40 -5.13 15.29
CA LYS A 2 -2.13 -6.24 15.94
C LYS A 2 -1.78 -7.63 15.39
N TYR A 3 -1.59 -7.77 14.08
CA TYR A 3 -1.38 -9.06 13.39
C TYR A 3 0.09 -9.27 12.98
N PHE A 4 1.01 -8.90 13.87
CA PHE A 4 2.45 -8.92 13.58
C PHE A 4 2.97 -10.31 13.22
N LYS A 5 2.53 -11.35 13.95
CA LYS A 5 3.03 -12.73 13.73
C LYS A 5 2.54 -13.29 12.39
N GLU A 6 1.30 -12.99 12.03
CA GLU A 6 0.67 -13.37 10.78
C GLU A 6 1.37 -12.67 9.59
N CYS A 7 1.58 -11.36 9.68
CA CYS A 7 2.31 -10.62 8.66
C CYS A 7 3.76 -11.13 8.52
N GLN A 8 4.43 -11.43 9.64
CA GLN A 8 5.77 -12.03 9.60
C GLN A 8 5.77 -13.41 8.93
N TYR A 9 4.73 -14.22 9.16
CA TYR A 9 4.59 -15.52 8.50
C TYR A 9 4.37 -15.35 6.98
N ILE A 10 3.45 -14.47 6.58
CA ILE A 10 3.19 -14.15 5.17
C ILE A 10 4.48 -13.68 4.49
N TRP A 11 5.23 -12.76 5.12
CA TRP A 11 6.49 -12.27 4.60
C TRP A 11 7.49 -13.38 4.33
N LYS A 12 7.69 -14.28 5.31
CA LYS A 12 8.69 -15.35 5.21
C LYS A 12 8.33 -16.44 4.20
N ASN A 13 7.03 -16.70 3.99
CA ASN A 13 6.59 -17.86 3.22
C ASN A 13 6.00 -17.51 1.85
N TYR A 14 5.42 -16.31 1.70
CA TYR A 14 4.64 -15.93 0.52
C TYR A 14 5.20 -14.71 -0.21
N VAL A 15 6.09 -13.92 0.38
CA VAL A 15 6.76 -12.82 -0.33
C VAL A 15 8.07 -13.32 -0.93
N PRO A 16 8.24 -13.31 -2.27
CA PRO A 16 9.49 -13.73 -2.87
C PRO A 16 10.58 -12.68 -2.64
N ALA A 17 11.85 -13.12 -2.68
CA ALA A 17 12.98 -12.20 -2.56
C ALA A 17 13.05 -11.17 -3.71
N LYS A 18 12.48 -11.49 -4.88
CA LYS A 18 12.40 -10.62 -6.06
C LYS A 18 11.10 -10.88 -6.83
N GLY A 19 10.58 -9.82 -7.45
CA GLY A 19 9.38 -9.88 -8.28
C GLY A 19 8.08 -9.93 -7.48
N GLN A 20 6.99 -10.22 -8.18
CA GLN A 20 5.65 -10.35 -7.62
C GLN A 20 5.47 -11.73 -6.98
N SER A 21 4.65 -11.80 -5.93
CA SER A 21 4.26 -13.08 -5.34
C SER A 21 3.33 -13.85 -6.27
N ASN A 22 3.26 -15.18 -6.11
CA ASN A 22 2.21 -16.02 -6.70
C ASN A 22 1.09 -16.36 -5.69
N VAL A 23 1.12 -15.74 -4.51
CA VAL A 23 0.14 -15.90 -3.42
C VAL A 23 -0.43 -14.53 -3.09
N LEU A 24 -1.76 -14.40 -3.12
CA LEU A 24 -2.47 -13.12 -2.93
C LEU A 24 -2.08 -12.43 -1.62
N GLN A 25 -2.01 -13.19 -0.53
CA GLN A 25 -1.60 -12.67 0.78
C GLN A 25 -0.18 -12.09 0.74
N GLY A 26 0.75 -12.80 0.07
CA GLY A 26 2.12 -12.33 -0.12
C GLY A 26 2.18 -11.08 -0.99
N GLU A 27 1.41 -11.04 -2.08
CA GLU A 27 1.41 -9.88 -2.97
C GLU A 27 0.87 -8.62 -2.28
N MET A 28 -0.21 -8.73 -1.50
CA MET A 28 -0.71 -7.60 -0.71
C MET A 28 0.36 -7.07 0.24
N LEU A 29 1.03 -7.95 0.99
CA LEU A 29 2.06 -7.53 1.95
C LEU A 29 3.29 -6.93 1.25
N ARG A 30 3.68 -7.47 0.09
CA ARG A 30 4.77 -6.92 -0.72
C ARG A 30 4.47 -5.49 -1.18
N GLN A 31 3.25 -5.25 -1.67
CA GLN A 31 2.85 -3.96 -2.22
C GLN A 31 2.77 -2.86 -1.16
N ILE A 32 2.19 -3.14 0.01
CA ILE A 32 2.14 -2.15 1.09
C ILE A 32 3.53 -1.81 1.65
N GLU A 33 4.44 -2.79 1.74
CA GLU A 33 5.82 -2.52 2.16
C GLU A 33 6.62 -1.74 1.09
N LYS A 34 6.31 -1.92 -0.19
CA LYS A 34 6.84 -1.06 -1.26
C LYS A 34 6.34 0.38 -1.15
N LEU A 35 5.05 0.58 -0.87
CA LEU A 35 4.47 1.90 -0.62
C LEU A 35 5.10 2.56 0.61
N ARG A 36 5.30 1.81 1.71
CA ARG A 36 5.98 2.28 2.92
C ARG A 36 7.40 2.74 2.61
N TYR A 37 8.16 1.88 1.93
CA TYR A 37 9.54 2.19 1.56
C TYR A 37 9.64 3.43 0.67
N GLU A 38 8.77 3.55 -0.33
CA GLU A 38 8.77 4.70 -1.24
C GLU A 38 8.48 6.01 -0.52
N ALA A 39 7.46 6.05 0.33
CA ALA A 39 7.13 7.25 1.08
C ALA A 39 8.21 7.61 2.11
N GLN A 40 8.65 6.65 2.92
CA GLN A 40 9.52 6.92 4.06
C GLN A 40 11.00 7.10 3.68
N ASN A 41 11.49 6.37 2.67
CA ASN A 41 12.90 6.42 2.29
C ASN A 41 13.16 7.26 1.05
N ASN A 42 12.22 7.30 0.10
CA ASN A 42 12.39 8.04 -1.15
C ASN A 42 11.58 9.34 -1.20
N GLY A 43 10.71 9.61 -0.22
CA GLY A 43 9.85 10.78 -0.21
C GLY A 43 8.90 10.83 -1.42
N ASN A 44 8.46 9.66 -1.91
CA ASN A 44 7.67 9.51 -3.14
C ASN A 44 8.35 10.05 -4.43
N ARG A 45 9.67 10.20 -4.45
CA ARG A 45 10.40 10.69 -5.63
C ARG A 45 10.23 9.79 -6.86
N ASN A 46 10.09 8.47 -6.66
CA ASN A 46 9.93 7.50 -7.73
C ASN A 46 8.46 7.12 -7.95
N TRP A 47 7.51 7.91 -7.46
CA TRP A 47 6.09 7.60 -7.62
C TRP A 47 5.69 7.53 -9.10
N ASP A 48 4.92 6.50 -9.46
CA ASP A 48 4.46 6.21 -10.82
C ASP A 48 3.15 5.39 -10.78
N GLU A 49 2.69 4.95 -11.95
CA GLU A 49 1.46 4.18 -12.13
C GLU A 49 1.45 2.82 -11.41
N ASP A 50 2.61 2.21 -11.17
CA ASP A 50 2.69 0.93 -10.44
C ASP A 50 2.30 1.13 -8.97
N PHE A 51 2.72 2.24 -8.35
CA PHE A 51 2.30 2.57 -6.98
C PHE A 51 0.83 2.95 -6.90
N GLU A 52 0.30 3.65 -7.91
CA GLU A 52 -1.14 3.89 -8.00
C GLU A 52 -1.93 2.58 -8.09
N TYR A 53 -1.43 1.64 -8.91
CA TYR A 53 -2.00 0.30 -9.02
C TYR A 53 -1.97 -0.44 -7.68
N PHE A 54 -0.89 -0.34 -6.90
CA PHE A 54 -0.81 -0.95 -5.56
C PHE A 54 -1.92 -0.45 -4.64
N CYS A 55 -2.15 0.86 -4.57
CA CYS A 55 -3.23 1.43 -3.77
C CYS A 55 -4.61 0.90 -4.21
N ASP A 56 -4.87 0.85 -5.52
CA ASP A 56 -6.15 0.39 -6.07
C ASP A 56 -6.36 -1.11 -5.91
N PHE A 57 -5.29 -1.90 -6.05
CA PHE A 57 -5.31 -3.34 -5.83
C PHE A 57 -5.59 -3.68 -4.37
N LEU A 58 -4.84 -3.09 -3.43
CA LEU A 58 -5.03 -3.30 -2.00
C LEU A 58 -6.44 -2.92 -1.56
N THR A 59 -6.95 -1.78 -2.06
CA THR A 59 -8.32 -1.34 -1.77
C THR A 59 -9.34 -2.38 -2.23
N ARG A 60 -9.23 -2.87 -3.47
CA ARG A 60 -10.16 -3.90 -3.98
C ARG A 60 -10.04 -5.21 -3.22
N ALA A 61 -8.82 -5.72 -3.04
CA ALA A 61 -8.58 -7.01 -2.39
C ALA A 61 -9.11 -7.04 -0.95
N LEU A 62 -8.84 -6.00 -0.17
CA LEU A 62 -9.26 -5.91 1.23
C LEU A 62 -10.75 -5.57 1.37
N CYS A 63 -11.28 -4.62 0.56
CA CYS A 63 -12.67 -4.19 0.70
C CYS A 63 -13.69 -5.17 0.09
N SER A 64 -13.28 -6.03 -0.86
CA SER A 64 -14.13 -7.11 -1.37
C SER A 64 -14.18 -8.34 -0.44
N SER A 65 -13.26 -8.46 0.52
CA SER A 65 -13.23 -9.54 1.50
C SER A 65 -14.30 -9.37 2.59
N ASP A 66 -14.79 -10.48 3.15
CA ASP A 66 -15.64 -10.49 4.36
C ASP A 66 -14.82 -10.47 5.66
N ALA A 67 -13.49 -10.43 5.56
CA ALA A 67 -12.59 -10.45 6.71
C ALA A 67 -12.59 -9.15 7.53
N LEU A 68 -13.07 -8.05 6.94
CA LEU A 68 -13.10 -6.73 7.55
C LEU A 68 -14.54 -6.26 7.75
N SER A 69 -14.80 -5.60 8.87
CA SER A 69 -16.03 -4.86 9.11
C SER A 69 -16.13 -3.65 8.18
N ARG A 70 -17.34 -3.08 8.06
CA ARG A 70 -17.57 -1.86 7.26
C ARG A 70 -16.68 -0.70 7.71
N GLN A 71 -16.45 -0.56 9.02
CA GLN A 71 -15.60 0.49 9.58
C GLN A 71 -14.13 0.27 9.24
N GLU A 72 -13.63 -0.96 9.40
CA GLU A 72 -12.25 -1.30 9.04
C GLU A 72 -11.99 -1.08 7.54
N LYS A 73 -12.93 -1.45 6.67
CA LYS A 73 -12.84 -1.18 5.22
C LYS A 73 -12.74 0.30 4.91
N ALA A 74 -13.56 1.14 5.57
CA ALA A 74 -13.50 2.58 5.39
C ALA A 74 -12.14 3.15 5.82
N GLN A 75 -11.61 2.71 6.97
CA GLN A 75 -10.30 3.14 7.45
C GLN A 75 -9.15 2.74 6.51
N VAL A 76 -9.18 1.51 6.00
CA VAL A 76 -8.20 1.02 5.01
C VAL A 76 -8.27 1.83 3.73
N GLN A 77 -9.48 2.07 3.22
CA GLN A 77 -9.70 2.85 2.01
C GLN A 77 -9.19 4.29 2.19
N ASP A 78 -9.48 4.93 3.32
CA ASP A 78 -8.99 6.28 3.63
C ASP A 78 -7.47 6.32 3.72
N ALA A 79 -6.84 5.31 4.34
CA ALA A 79 -5.38 5.21 4.44
C ALA A 79 -4.74 5.09 3.04
N LEU A 80 -5.22 4.16 2.21
CA LEU A 80 -4.72 3.96 0.86
C LEU A 80 -4.98 5.16 -0.06
N HIS A 81 -6.13 5.84 0.11
CA HIS A 81 -6.42 7.07 -0.61
C HIS A 81 -5.45 8.20 -0.24
N LYS A 82 -5.14 8.38 1.05
CA LYS A 82 -4.13 9.35 1.50
C LYS A 82 -2.75 9.05 0.94
N MET A 83 -2.31 7.79 0.98
CA MET A 83 -1.03 7.37 0.39
C MET A 83 -0.98 7.69 -1.11
N LYS A 84 -2.04 7.35 -1.85
CA LYS A 84 -2.15 7.63 -3.28
C LYS A 84 -2.13 9.13 -3.58
N ALA A 85 -2.92 9.91 -2.84
CA ALA A 85 -2.98 11.37 -3.01
C ALA A 85 -1.61 12.02 -2.75
N ALA A 86 -0.89 11.62 -1.70
CA ALA A 86 0.45 12.11 -1.42
C ALA A 86 1.44 11.79 -2.57
N GLY A 87 1.41 10.55 -3.06
CA GLY A 87 2.21 10.13 -4.20
C GLY A 87 1.91 10.91 -5.48
N GLN A 88 0.64 11.17 -5.77
CA GLN A 88 0.21 12.00 -6.89
C GLN A 88 0.67 13.46 -6.74
N THR A 89 0.60 14.03 -5.54
CA THR A 89 1.16 15.36 -5.26
C THR A 89 2.67 15.37 -5.52
N ALA A 90 3.41 14.36 -5.06
CA ALA A 90 4.84 14.24 -5.34
C ALA A 90 5.16 14.14 -6.83
N LEU A 91 4.42 13.33 -7.59
CA LEU A 91 4.58 13.23 -9.04
C LEU A 91 4.35 14.58 -9.74
N ARG A 92 3.28 15.29 -9.36
CA ARG A 92 2.93 16.60 -9.93
C ARG A 92 3.94 17.68 -9.56
N TYR A 93 4.43 17.67 -8.32
CA TYR A 93 5.48 18.58 -7.86
C TYR A 93 6.80 18.33 -8.61
N ASN A 94 7.25 17.07 -8.67
CA ASN A 94 8.50 16.69 -9.33
C ASN A 94 8.48 16.92 -10.85
N SER A 95 7.31 16.95 -11.47
CA SER A 95 7.12 17.30 -12.89
C SER A 95 6.92 18.80 -13.14
N GLY A 96 7.01 19.64 -12.10
CA GLY A 96 6.86 21.10 -12.19
C GLY A 96 5.42 21.58 -12.38
N GLN A 97 4.42 20.72 -12.16
CA GLN A 97 3.00 21.08 -12.25
C GLN A 97 2.45 21.73 -10.96
N ILE A 98 3.17 21.58 -9.84
CA ILE A 98 2.89 22.24 -8.55
C ILE A 98 4.11 23.09 -8.21
N THR A 99 3.89 24.36 -7.87
CA THR A 99 4.95 25.26 -7.40
C THR A 99 5.22 25.08 -5.91
N ASP A 100 6.35 25.59 -5.41
CA ASP A 100 6.63 25.61 -3.96
C ASP A 100 5.53 26.33 -3.16
N GLU A 101 5.02 27.45 -3.68
CA GLU A 101 3.91 28.18 -3.05
C GLU A 101 2.63 27.34 -2.99
N GLU A 102 2.30 26.64 -4.08
CA GLU A 102 1.13 25.77 -4.10
C GLU A 102 1.31 24.55 -3.17
N LEU A 103 2.51 23.99 -3.12
CA LEU A 103 2.85 22.89 -2.20
C LEU A 103 2.63 23.31 -0.74
N GLU A 104 3.15 24.48 -0.35
CA GLU A 104 3.00 24.97 1.03
C GLU A 104 1.54 25.32 1.38
N THR A 105 0.81 25.97 0.47
CA THR A 105 -0.52 26.50 0.78
C THR A 105 -1.64 25.47 0.67
N LYS A 106 -1.58 24.55 -0.30
CA LYS A 106 -2.65 23.57 -0.55
C LYS A 106 -2.36 22.19 0.02
N TYR A 107 -1.08 21.84 0.12
CA TYR A 107 -0.63 20.51 0.53
C TYR A 107 0.21 20.54 1.80
N HIS A 108 0.33 21.71 2.45
CA HIS A 108 1.03 21.89 3.72
C HIS A 108 2.50 21.43 3.71
N GLY A 109 3.16 21.52 2.54
CA GLY A 109 4.54 21.06 2.40
C GLY A 109 4.68 19.53 2.31
N GLU A 110 3.59 18.77 2.30
CA GLU A 110 3.62 17.31 2.39
C GLU A 110 3.65 16.63 1.01
N LEU A 111 4.68 15.81 0.79
CA LEU A 111 4.85 14.99 -0.41
C LEU A 111 4.74 13.49 -0.15
N ALA A 112 4.78 13.08 1.12
CA ALA A 112 4.80 11.68 1.50
C ALA A 112 4.02 11.43 2.79
N CYS A 113 3.25 10.35 2.78
CA CYS A 113 2.59 9.83 3.97
C CYS A 113 3.61 9.03 4.78
N THR A 114 4.30 9.63 5.75
CA THR A 114 5.37 8.93 6.50
C THR A 114 4.88 8.28 7.80
N GLN A 115 3.63 8.52 8.18
CA GLN A 115 2.99 8.03 9.42
C GLN A 115 2.88 6.49 9.41
N ASP A 116 3.61 5.83 10.31
CA ASP A 116 3.64 4.37 10.43
C ASP A 116 2.25 3.78 10.73
N GLU A 117 1.39 4.53 11.43
CA GLU A 117 0.06 4.08 11.83
C GLU A 117 -0.83 3.71 10.63
N LEU A 118 -0.68 4.41 9.51
CA LEU A 118 -1.47 4.15 8.31
C LEU A 118 -1.01 2.86 7.60
N TYR A 119 0.30 2.58 7.60
CA TYR A 119 0.83 1.33 7.07
C TYR A 119 0.53 0.14 7.97
N ASP A 120 0.65 0.33 9.28
CA ASP A 120 0.28 -0.68 10.28
C ASP A 120 -1.21 -1.03 10.21
N LEU A 121 -2.08 -0.05 9.92
CA LEU A 121 -3.51 -0.28 9.71
C LEU A 121 -3.78 -1.17 8.50
N VAL A 122 -3.11 -0.93 7.37
CA VAL A 122 -3.25 -1.78 6.18
C VAL A 122 -2.64 -3.16 6.40
N ASN A 123 -1.48 -3.26 7.08
CA ASN A 123 -0.90 -4.54 7.46
C ASN A 123 -1.81 -5.34 8.40
N ASP A 124 -2.46 -4.68 9.37
CA ASP A 124 -3.44 -5.33 10.24
C ASP A 124 -4.65 -5.85 9.46
N ALA A 125 -5.09 -5.13 8.43
CA ALA A 125 -6.14 -5.60 7.54
C ALA A 125 -5.70 -6.83 6.72
N ILE A 126 -4.46 -6.86 6.23
CA ILE A 126 -3.87 -8.03 5.54
C ILE A 126 -3.76 -9.23 6.50
N GLY A 127 -3.34 -8.99 7.75
CA GLY A 127 -3.29 -10.01 8.78
C GLY A 127 -4.67 -10.59 9.11
N ALA A 128 -5.69 -9.73 9.26
CA ALA A 128 -7.07 -10.16 9.44
C ALA A 128 -7.60 -10.96 8.23
N PHE A 129 -7.27 -10.52 7.01
CA PHE A 129 -7.58 -11.25 5.79
C PHE A 129 -6.98 -12.66 5.80
N TYR A 130 -5.71 -12.80 6.20
CA TYR A 130 -5.04 -14.09 6.30
C TYR A 130 -5.66 -15.00 7.38
N VAL A 131 -6.03 -14.46 8.54
CA VAL A 131 -6.68 -15.26 9.60
C VAL A 131 -8.00 -15.87 9.11
N LYS A 132 -8.73 -15.17 8.24
CA LYS A 132 -9.95 -15.70 7.60
C LYS A 132 -9.67 -16.62 6.42
N ASN A 133 -8.53 -16.45 5.77
CA ASN A 133 -8.11 -17.19 4.59
C ASN A 133 -6.68 -17.75 4.78
N PRO A 134 -6.50 -18.73 5.69
CA PRO A 134 -5.17 -19.21 6.07
C PRO A 134 -4.49 -20.01 4.95
N THR A 135 -5.28 -20.61 4.05
CA THR A 135 -4.76 -21.31 2.88
C THR A 135 -4.25 -20.30 1.84
N PRO A 136 -3.07 -20.51 1.24
CA PRO A 136 -2.57 -19.66 0.16
C PRO A 136 -3.59 -19.52 -0.97
N ILE A 137 -3.96 -18.28 -1.30
CA ILE A 137 -4.84 -18.01 -2.44
C ILE A 137 -3.94 -17.77 -3.66
N PRO A 138 -4.10 -18.54 -4.75
CA PRO A 138 -3.34 -18.31 -5.97
C PRO A 138 -3.50 -16.88 -6.48
N TYR A 139 -2.38 -16.25 -6.83
CA TYR A 139 -2.34 -14.95 -7.48
C TYR A 139 -1.50 -15.04 -8.75
N HIS A 140 -1.99 -14.42 -9.81
CA HIS A 140 -1.31 -14.34 -11.10
C HIS A 140 -0.60 -12.98 -11.19
N PRO A 141 0.74 -12.95 -11.27
CA PRO A 141 1.50 -11.73 -11.48
C PRO A 141 0.98 -10.92 -12.66
N ASN A 142 0.86 -9.61 -12.48
CA ASN A 142 0.49 -8.71 -13.55
C ASN A 142 1.74 -8.33 -14.36
N PRO A 143 1.87 -8.75 -15.64
CA PRO A 143 3.06 -8.46 -16.45
C PRO A 143 3.25 -6.98 -16.77
N SER A 144 2.23 -6.13 -16.58
CA SER A 144 2.36 -4.68 -16.74
C SER A 144 3.02 -4.00 -15.54
N ILE A 145 3.21 -4.70 -14.41
CA ILE A 145 3.81 -4.16 -13.19
C ILE A 145 5.28 -4.54 -13.16
N HIS A 146 6.14 -3.54 -13.08
CA HIS A 146 7.59 -3.67 -13.15
C HIS A 146 8.28 -3.58 -11.78
N ARG A 147 7.57 -3.10 -10.75
CA ARG A 147 8.06 -2.99 -9.36
C ARG A 147 8.02 -4.30 -8.57
#